data_AF-A0A2V0QFT8-F1
#
_entry.id   AF-A0A2V0QFT8-F1
#
_cell.length_a   1.000
_cell.length_b   1.000
_cell.length_c   1.000
_cell.angle_alpha   90.00
_cell.angle_beta   90.00
_cell.angle_gamma   90.00
#
_symmetry.space_group_name_H-M   'P 1'
#
loop_
_entity.id
_entity.type
_entity.pdbx_description
1 polymer ?
#
loop_
_entity_poly.entity_id
_entity_poly.type
_entity_poly.pdbx_seq_one_letter_code
_entity_poly.pdbx_strand_id
1 'polypeptide(L)'
;MPVFVRGHAAFAEGVGEILTPVDPEEPWYLVLVPQVAVSTAEIFSDPLLTRDTAPIKVRPVPKGNSRNDCKAVVERRYPEVRNALNLLGKFTEAKLTGTGSCVFGAFPNKAEADKVSALLTETLTGFVAKGSNISMLHRKLQIL
;
A
#
# COMPACT_ATOMS: atom_id res chain seq x y z
N MET A 1 -7.76 11.41 7.24
CA MET A 1 -6.66 12.32 7.70
C MET A 1 -6.07 12.02 9.10
N PRO A 2 -6.73 11.36 10.06
CA PRO A 2 -6.22 11.24 11.45
C PRO A 2 -4.82 10.63 11.63
N VAL A 3 -4.42 9.66 10.79
CA VAL A 3 -3.14 8.93 10.96
C VAL A 3 -1.91 9.83 10.76
N PHE A 4 -1.95 10.76 9.80
CA PHE A 4 -0.85 11.69 9.56
C PHE A 4 -0.67 12.70 10.70
N VAL A 5 -1.78 13.10 11.33
CA VAL A 5 -1.80 14.01 12.48
C VAL A 5 -1.26 13.33 13.73
N ARG A 6 -1.58 12.04 13.94
CA ARG A 6 -1.06 11.27 15.09
C ARG A 6 0.40 10.87 14.95
N GLY A 7 0.92 10.79 13.72
CA GLY A 7 2.35 10.66 13.47
C GLY A 7 2.96 9.28 13.72
N HIS A 8 2.15 8.27 14.02
CA HIS A 8 2.59 6.89 14.23
C HIS A 8 1.84 5.93 13.31
N ALA A 9 2.50 4.87 12.85
CA ALA A 9 1.86 3.75 12.19
C ALA A 9 0.75 3.19 13.09
N ALA A 10 -0.41 2.89 12.50
CA ALA A 10 -1.60 2.54 13.26
C ALA A 10 -2.46 1.54 12.50
N PHE A 11 -3.09 0.64 13.26
CA PHE A 11 -4.24 -0.12 12.81
C PHE A 11 -5.47 0.81 12.86
N ALA A 12 -6.21 0.88 11.76
CA ALA A 12 -7.35 1.76 11.61
C ALA A 12 -8.65 0.96 11.49
N GLU A 13 -9.64 1.34 12.29
CA GLU A 13 -10.98 0.75 12.34
C GLU A 13 -12.06 1.83 12.14
N GLY A 14 -13.33 1.41 12.14
CA GLY A 14 -14.47 2.27 11.82
C GLY A 14 -14.45 2.67 10.35
N VAL A 15 -14.60 3.96 10.07
CA VAL A 15 -14.35 4.59 8.76
C VAL A 15 -12.93 5.18 8.65
N GLY A 16 -12.02 4.77 9.56
CA GLY A 16 -10.63 5.23 9.62
C GLY A 16 -10.34 6.28 10.71
N GLU A 17 -11.27 6.48 11.63
CA GLU A 17 -11.19 7.40 12.76
C GLU A 17 -10.64 6.76 14.04
N ILE A 18 -10.85 5.45 14.21
CA ILE A 18 -10.35 4.70 15.37
C ILE A 18 -8.94 4.20 15.04
N LEU A 19 -7.93 4.78 15.70
CA LEU A 19 -6.52 4.48 15.44
C LEU A 19 -5.85 3.87 16.66
N THR A 20 -5.34 2.64 16.50
CA THR A 20 -4.52 1.96 17.50
C THR A 20 -3.06 1.92 17.01
N PRO A 21 -2.09 2.58 17.68
CA PRO A 21 -0.69 2.53 17.30
C PRO A 21 -0.14 1.11 17.24
N VAL A 22 0.67 0.82 16.22
CA VAL A 22 1.34 -0.48 16.02
C VAL A 22 2.72 -0.28 15.39
N ASP A 23 3.58 -1.29 15.53
CA ASP A 23 4.95 -1.28 15.01
C ASP A 23 5.16 -2.41 13.98
N PRO A 24 4.63 -2.27 12.76
CA PRO A 24 4.93 -3.22 11.69
C PRO A 24 6.42 -3.16 11.30
N GLU A 25 6.85 -4.13 10.51
CA GLU A 25 8.17 -4.10 9.91
C GLU A 25 8.33 -2.87 8.99
N GLU A 26 9.55 -2.33 8.93
CA GLU A 26 9.92 -1.16 8.14
C GLU A 26 10.78 -1.54 6.91
N PRO A 27 10.26 -2.34 5.94
CA PRO A 27 11.05 -2.76 4.79
C PRO A 27 11.26 -1.61 3.81
N TRP A 28 12.04 -1.87 2.77
CA TRP A 28 12.10 -1.01 1.59
C TRP A 28 10.98 -1.39 0.64
N TYR A 29 10.30 -0.40 0.08
CA TYR A 29 9.23 -0.59 -0.89
C TYR A 29 9.64 -0.03 -2.23
N LEU A 30 9.39 -0.78 -3.30
CA LEU A 30 9.23 -0.22 -4.63
C LEU A 30 7.74 0.08 -4.82
N VAL A 31 7.41 1.35 -5.07
CA VAL A 31 6.07 1.81 -5.38
C VAL A 31 6.02 2.15 -6.86
N LEU A 32 5.16 1.47 -7.61
CA LEU A 32 4.87 1.77 -9.01
C LEU A 32 3.58 2.59 -9.10
N VAL A 33 3.55 3.51 -10.05
CA VAL A 33 2.47 4.47 -10.29
C VAL A 33 1.94 4.24 -11.71
N PRO A 34 0.99 3.31 -11.89
CA PRO A 34 0.27 3.16 -13.15
C PRO A 34 -0.36 4.49 -13.56
N GLN A 35 -0.21 4.87 -14.84
CA GLN A 35 -0.69 6.15 -15.38
C GLN A 35 -2.19 6.13 -15.66
N VAL A 36 -2.97 5.83 -14.62
CA VAL A 36 -4.44 5.80 -14.65
C VAL A 36 -4.99 6.37 -13.36
N ALA A 37 -6.07 7.15 -13.46
CA ALA A 37 -6.78 7.68 -12.32
C ALA A 37 -7.89 6.71 -11.90
N VAL A 38 -7.87 6.28 -10.64
CA VAL A 38 -8.92 5.43 -10.06
C VAL A 38 -9.78 6.26 -9.12
N SER A 39 -11.09 6.29 -9.39
CA SER A 39 -12.05 6.99 -8.52
C SER A 39 -12.35 6.15 -7.28
N THR A 40 -11.98 6.63 -6.10
CA THR A 40 -12.33 6.00 -4.82
C THR A 40 -13.85 5.77 -4.70
N ALA A 41 -14.66 6.75 -5.12
CA ALA A 41 -16.11 6.64 -5.08
C ALA A 41 -16.64 5.54 -6.02
N GLU A 42 -16.05 5.39 -7.22
CA GLU A 42 -16.42 4.34 -8.16
C GLU A 42 -16.11 2.95 -7.59
N ILE A 43 -14.92 2.77 -7.01
CA ILE A 43 -14.54 1.50 -6.40
C ILE A 43 -15.46 1.14 -5.24
N PHE A 44 -15.75 2.08 -4.33
CA PHE A 44 -16.66 1.82 -3.21
C PHE A 44 -18.11 1.60 -3.63
N SER A 45 -18.51 2.10 -4.80
CA SER A 45 -19.85 1.91 -5.36
C SER A 45 -19.97 0.65 -6.23
N ASP A 46 -18.86 -0.06 -6.51
CA ASP A 46 -18.88 -1.24 -7.37
C ASP A 46 -19.70 -2.38 -6.72
N PRO A 47 -20.68 -2.97 -7.42
CA PRO A 47 -21.53 -4.01 -6.86
C PRO A 47 -20.77 -5.29 -6.50
N LEU A 48 -19.59 -5.51 -7.08
CA LEU A 48 -18.76 -6.69 -6.88
C LEU A 48 -17.61 -6.42 -5.89
N LEU A 49 -17.59 -5.28 -5.21
CA LEU A 49 -16.67 -5.05 -4.09
C LEU A 49 -17.05 -5.95 -2.90
N THR A 50 -16.08 -6.68 -2.38
CA THR A 50 -16.20 -7.48 -1.15
C THR A 50 -16.51 -6.55 0.04
N ARG A 51 -17.57 -6.86 0.80
CA ARG A 51 -18.06 -6.02 1.93
C ARG A 51 -18.32 -6.81 3.22
N ASP A 52 -18.13 -8.11 3.18
CA ASP A 52 -18.45 -9.08 4.22
C ASP A 52 -17.19 -9.75 4.80
N THR A 53 -16.03 -9.11 4.62
CA THR A 53 -14.77 -9.52 5.24
C THR A 53 -14.90 -9.49 6.76
N ALA A 54 -14.65 -10.63 7.41
CA ALA A 54 -14.69 -10.71 8.86
C ALA A 54 -13.73 -9.67 9.49
N PRO A 55 -14.16 -8.93 10.52
CA PRO A 55 -13.30 -7.96 11.19
C PRO A 55 -12.02 -8.61 11.73
N ILE A 56 -10.89 -7.98 11.47
CA ILE A 56 -9.58 -8.38 11.98
C ILE A 56 -9.33 -7.62 13.28
N LYS A 57 -8.93 -8.31 14.36
CA LYS A 57 -8.51 -7.64 15.61
C LYS A 57 -7.06 -7.12 15.45
N VAL A 58 -6.57 -6.26 16.35
CA VAL A 58 -5.17 -5.77 16.27
C VAL A 58 -4.12 -6.91 16.33
N ARG A 59 -4.47 -8.09 16.86
CA ARG A 59 -3.54 -9.21 17.13
C ARG A 59 -3.40 -10.29 16.04
N PRO A 60 -4.26 -10.48 15.03
CA PRO A 60 -3.96 -11.30 13.89
C PRO A 60 -3.93 -10.43 12.62
N VAL A 61 -2.94 -9.55 12.47
CA VAL A 61 -2.46 -9.23 11.12
C VAL A 61 -1.26 -10.16 10.92
N PRO A 62 -1.45 -11.36 10.35
CA PRO A 62 -0.35 -12.31 10.19
C PRO A 62 0.71 -11.64 9.31
N LYS A 63 1.98 -11.79 9.70
CA LYS A 63 3.10 -11.43 8.83
C LYS A 63 2.86 -12.10 7.46
N GLY A 64 2.66 -11.30 6.42
CA GLY A 64 2.47 -11.77 5.05
C GLY A 64 1.03 -12.07 4.60
N ASN A 65 -0.02 -11.91 5.44
CA ASN A 65 -1.41 -12.17 5.00
C ASN A 65 -2.29 -10.91 5.06
N SER A 66 -1.83 -9.86 4.39
CA SER A 66 -2.58 -8.59 4.26
C SER A 66 -3.36 -8.59 2.94
N ARG A 67 -4.70 -8.65 3.03
CA ARG A 67 -5.59 -8.54 1.86
C ARG A 67 -6.06 -7.10 1.68
N ASN A 68 -6.19 -6.66 0.44
CA ASN A 68 -6.90 -5.44 0.08
C ASN A 68 -8.14 -5.81 -0.73
N ASP A 69 -9.33 -5.64 -0.14
CA ASP A 69 -10.62 -6.01 -0.75
C ASP A 69 -10.92 -5.25 -2.04
N CYS A 70 -10.29 -4.08 -2.25
CA CYS A 70 -10.44 -3.31 -3.49
C CYS A 70 -9.69 -3.94 -4.67
N LYS A 71 -8.68 -4.78 -4.41
CA LYS A 71 -7.74 -5.28 -5.44
C LYS A 71 -8.46 -5.96 -6.60
N ALA A 72 -9.38 -6.87 -6.32
CA ALA A 72 -10.08 -7.63 -7.37
C ALA A 72 -10.93 -6.74 -8.28
N VAL A 73 -11.62 -5.75 -7.72
CA VAL A 73 -12.42 -4.78 -8.49
C VAL A 73 -11.50 -3.90 -9.33
N VAL A 74 -10.41 -3.39 -8.75
CA VAL A 74 -9.45 -2.53 -9.44
C VAL A 74 -8.76 -3.27 -10.59
N GLU A 75 -8.30 -4.52 -10.38
CA GLU A 75 -7.67 -5.33 -11.44
C GLU A 75 -8.62 -5.66 -12.60
N ARG A 76 -9.93 -5.77 -12.32
CA ARG A 76 -10.95 -6.00 -13.35
C ARG A 76 -11.17 -4.74 -14.19
N ARG A 77 -11.29 -3.58 -13.55
CA ARG A 77 -11.66 -2.31 -14.21
C ARG A 77 -10.47 -1.59 -14.86
N TYR A 78 -9.27 -1.74 -14.32
CA TYR A 78 -8.08 -1.00 -14.73
C TYR A 78 -6.94 -1.94 -15.12
N PRO A 79 -6.84 -2.34 -16.40
CA PRO A 79 -5.78 -3.22 -16.90
C PRO A 79 -4.36 -2.74 -16.59
N GLU A 80 -4.13 -1.42 -16.54
CA GLU A 80 -2.84 -0.81 -16.21
C GLU A 80 -2.38 -1.20 -14.80
N VAL A 81 -3.31 -1.19 -13.84
CA VAL A 81 -3.04 -1.61 -12.46
C VAL A 81 -2.77 -3.11 -12.40
N ARG A 82 -3.59 -3.92 -13.09
CA ARG A 82 -3.37 -5.38 -13.20
C ARG A 82 -2.01 -5.72 -13.81
N ASN A 83 -1.62 -5.01 -14.86
CA ASN A 83 -0.34 -5.21 -15.53
C ASN A 83 0.82 -4.84 -14.60
N ALA A 84 0.71 -3.75 -13.86
CA ALA A 84 1.73 -3.37 -12.87
C ALA A 84 1.85 -4.38 -11.73
N LEU A 85 0.72 -4.90 -11.22
CA LEU A 85 0.70 -5.99 -10.22
C LEU A 85 1.38 -7.25 -10.77
N ASN A 86 1.06 -7.66 -11.99
CA ASN A 86 1.66 -8.83 -12.64
C ASN A 86 3.17 -8.66 -12.89
N LEU A 87 3.60 -7.47 -13.31
CA LEU A 87 5.01 -7.18 -13.56
C LEU A 87 5.82 -7.18 -12.27
N LEU A 88 5.37 -6.45 -11.24
CA LEU A 88 6.04 -6.41 -9.95
C LEU A 88 5.99 -7.76 -9.23
N GLY A 89 4.90 -8.51 -9.43
CA GLY A 89 4.66 -9.84 -8.89
C GLY A 89 5.70 -10.90 -9.29
N LYS A 90 6.49 -10.64 -10.35
CA LYS A 90 7.61 -11.50 -10.75
C LYS A 90 8.80 -11.42 -9.79
N PHE A 91 8.86 -10.40 -8.94
CA PHE A 91 10.01 -10.10 -8.08
C PHE A 91 9.68 -10.13 -6.59
N THR A 92 8.42 -9.87 -6.22
CA THR A 92 7.98 -9.77 -4.82
C THR A 92 6.46 -9.95 -4.73
N GLU A 93 5.92 -10.05 -3.52
CA GLU A 93 4.48 -10.05 -3.28
C GLU A 93 3.89 -8.65 -3.56
N ALA A 94 3.40 -8.45 -4.78
CA ALA A 94 2.84 -7.17 -5.23
C ALA A 94 1.42 -6.92 -4.68
N LYS A 95 1.20 -5.72 -4.12
CA LYS A 95 -0.04 -5.33 -3.44
C LYS A 95 -0.56 -3.99 -3.95
N LEU A 96 -1.88 -3.81 -3.88
CA LEU A 96 -2.53 -2.53 -4.11
C LEU A 96 -2.53 -1.70 -2.81
N THR A 97 -2.23 -0.41 -2.89
CA THR A 97 -2.41 0.52 -1.76
C THR A 97 -3.67 1.37 -1.92
N GLY A 98 -4.46 1.51 -0.83
CA GLY A 98 -5.76 2.18 -0.85
C GLY A 98 -6.70 1.59 -1.90
N THR A 99 -7.43 2.45 -2.62
CA THR A 99 -8.22 2.07 -3.80
C THR A 99 -7.41 2.06 -5.10
N GLY A 100 -6.09 2.22 -5.04
CA GLY A 100 -5.23 2.41 -6.22
C GLY A 100 -5.10 3.87 -6.67
N SER A 101 -4.39 4.13 -7.76
CA SER A 101 -3.84 3.16 -8.73
C SER A 101 -2.49 2.55 -8.32
N CYS A 102 -1.79 3.11 -7.33
CA CYS A 102 -0.45 2.68 -6.98
C CYS A 102 -0.38 1.23 -6.49
N VAL A 103 0.69 0.56 -6.88
CA VAL A 103 1.01 -0.81 -6.46
C VAL A 103 2.38 -0.81 -5.81
N PHE A 104 2.61 -1.71 -4.86
CA PHE A 104 3.87 -1.76 -4.12
C PHE A 104 4.30 -3.18 -3.82
N GLY A 105 5.59 -3.34 -3.57
CA GLY A 105 6.19 -4.61 -3.18
C GLY A 105 7.33 -4.37 -2.20
N ALA A 106 7.45 -5.25 -1.21
CA ALA A 106 8.47 -5.13 -0.16
C ALA A 106 9.78 -5.82 -0.56
N PHE A 107 10.89 -5.24 -0.11
CA PHE A 107 12.25 -5.69 -0.32
C PHE A 107 13.04 -5.58 0.99
N PRO A 108 14.00 -6.49 1.24
CA PRO A 108 14.77 -6.50 2.48
C PRO A 108 15.74 -5.31 2.58
N ASN A 109 16.16 -4.74 1.45
CA ASN A 109 17.08 -3.60 1.41
C ASN A 109 16.85 -2.71 0.17
N LYS A 110 17.39 -1.49 0.23
CA LYS A 110 17.27 -0.49 -0.85
C LYS A 110 17.88 -0.98 -2.16
N ALA A 111 19.02 -1.68 -2.10
CA ALA A 111 19.74 -2.09 -3.30
C ALA A 111 18.95 -3.09 -4.15
N GLU A 112 18.23 -4.03 -3.52
CA GLU A 112 17.33 -4.94 -4.23
C GLU A 112 16.12 -4.22 -4.83
N ALA A 113 15.51 -3.30 -4.08
CA ALA A 113 14.40 -2.48 -4.59
C ALA A 113 14.85 -1.62 -5.79
N ASP A 114 16.01 -0.97 -5.71
CA ASP A 114 16.59 -0.14 -6.78
C ASP A 114 16.88 -0.99 -8.04
N LYS A 115 17.42 -2.21 -7.88
CA LYS A 115 17.66 -3.15 -9.00
C LYS A 115 16.37 -3.47 -9.75
N VAL A 116 15.31 -3.82 -9.03
CA VAL A 116 14.01 -4.12 -9.65
C VAL A 116 13.38 -2.86 -10.23
N SER A 117 13.52 -1.71 -9.56
CA SER A 117 13.06 -0.42 -10.08
C SER A 117 13.67 -0.15 -11.45
N ALA A 118 14.99 -0.28 -11.60
CA ALA A 118 15.69 -0.02 -12.85
C ALA A 118 15.18 -0.90 -14.01
N LEU A 119 14.80 -2.15 -13.74
CA LEU A 119 14.24 -3.07 -14.73
C LEU A 119 12.81 -2.69 -15.17
N LEU A 120 12.05 -2.02 -14.31
CA LEU A 120 10.63 -1.69 -14.57
C LEU A 120 10.43 -0.25 -15.05
N THR A 121 11.36 0.66 -14.75
CA THR A 121 11.24 2.10 -15.06
C THR A 121 11.25 2.43 -16.55
N GLU A 122 11.63 1.51 -17.42
CA GLU A 122 11.50 1.69 -18.87
C GLU A 122 10.02 1.76 -19.32
N THR A 123 9.10 1.22 -18.52
CA THR A 123 7.67 1.10 -18.89
C THR A 123 6.71 1.70 -17.86
N LEU A 124 7.14 1.88 -16.61
CA LEU A 124 6.30 2.35 -15.51
C LEU A 124 7.01 3.41 -14.67
N THR A 125 6.27 4.44 -14.25
CA THR A 125 6.78 5.39 -13.25
C THR A 125 6.79 4.73 -11.88
N GLY A 126 7.83 4.97 -11.08
CA GLY A 126 7.91 4.43 -9.73
C GLY A 126 9.04 5.05 -8.91
N PHE A 127 9.06 4.74 -7.62
CA PHE A 127 10.11 5.18 -6.70
C PHE A 127 10.33 4.17 -5.58
N VAL A 128 11.54 4.20 -5.01
CA VAL A 128 11.93 3.39 -3.86
C VAL A 128 11.88 4.22 -2.58
N ALA A 129 11.24 3.69 -1.53
CA ALA A 129 11.11 4.36 -0.24
C ALA A 129 11.23 3.38 0.94
N LYS A 130 11.70 3.84 2.08
CA LYS A 130 11.74 3.05 3.32
C LYS A 130 10.44 3.23 4.11
N GLY A 131 9.83 2.12 4.55
CA GLY A 131 8.75 2.15 5.53
C GLY A 131 9.20 2.75 6.86
N SER A 132 8.32 3.47 7.55
CA SER A 132 8.65 4.12 8.83
C SER A 132 7.42 4.20 9.72
N ASN A 133 7.54 3.71 10.95
CA ASN A 133 6.50 3.72 11.96
C ASN A 133 6.31 5.12 12.55
N ILE A 134 7.34 5.96 12.54
CA ILE A 134 7.25 7.36 12.97
C ILE A 134 7.24 8.27 11.75
N SER A 135 6.22 9.12 11.63
CA SER A 135 6.09 10.12 10.57
C SER A 135 7.30 11.04 10.51
N MET A 136 7.78 11.31 9.29
CA MET A 136 8.88 12.26 9.06
C MET A 136 8.56 13.67 9.58
N LEU A 137 7.29 14.08 9.58
CA LEU A 137 6.87 15.34 10.18
C LEU A 137 7.14 15.34 11.70
N HIS A 138 6.73 14.29 12.39
CA HIS A 138 6.87 14.18 13.84
C HIS A 138 8.33 14.02 14.25
N ARG A 139 9.12 13.25 13.49
CA ARG A 139 10.58 13.18 13.68
C ARG A 139 11.21 14.57 13.63
N LYS A 140 10.82 15.41 12.66
CA LYS A 140 11.34 16.78 12.53
C LYS A 140 10.88 17.71 13.65
N LEU A 141 9.64 17.57 14.13
CA LEU A 141 9.12 18.38 15.23
C LEU A 141 9.76 18.06 16.58
N GLN A 142 10.24 16.83 16.79
CA GLN A 142 10.95 16.42 18.01
C GLN A 142 12.43 16.84 18.06
N ILE A 143 12.99 17.29 16.93
CA ILE A 143 14.38 17.76 16.83
C ILE A 143 14.48 19.27 17.18
N LEU A 144 13.35 19.96 17.31
CA LEU A 144 13.23 21.34 17.78
C LEU A 144 12.99 21.38 19.29
#